data_AF-A0A3N4KSD8-F1
#
_entry.id   AF-A0A3N4KSD8-F1
#
_cell.length_a   1.000
_cell.length_b   1.000
_cell.length_c   1.000
_cell.angle_alpha   90.00
_cell.angle_beta   90.00
_cell.angle_gamma   90.00
#
_symmetry.space_group_name_H-M   'P 1'
#
loop_
_entity.id
_entity.type
_entity.pdbx_description
1 polymer ?
#
loop_
_entity_poly.entity_id
_entity_poly.type
_entity_poly.pdbx_seq_one_letter_code
_entity_poly.pdbx_strand_id
1 'polypeptide(L)'
;MFLIAGLTDHIAARPMRLKSLSDLVPFFVKARATKRYHLAKYLTSRCSRIIALSISTLTFIFGFLADITLNPKLFLIKNALAVASAPLEVLISLLYWGLTAIDRTLVMPPGMHIDTFVDLSLHLFPAALLLIDALLLSPPWTVGVVPALLVPGCLATFYWFWLEHCYSYNGWYPYPIMEILKTEHRIILFAGSALTMSASTLALKWAFSRFNGQLGKAVPGDAKRR
;
A
#
# COMPACT_ATOMS: atom_id res chain seq x y z
N MET A 1 21.97 10.52 1.41
CA MET A 1 23.28 9.85 1.21
C MET A 1 23.16 8.34 1.49
N PHE A 2 22.24 7.62 0.83
CA PHE A 2 22.03 6.17 1.04
C PHE A 2 21.74 5.41 -0.27
N LEU A 3 22.06 6.01 -1.43
CA LEU A 3 21.83 5.41 -2.74
C LEU A 3 22.93 4.42 -3.19
N ILE A 4 23.95 4.17 -2.35
CA ILE A 4 25.19 3.47 -2.78
C ILE A 4 25.49 2.19 -1.99
N ALA A 5 24.89 1.97 -0.81
CA ALA A 5 25.29 0.87 0.07
C ALA A 5 24.77 -0.52 -0.32
N GLY A 6 23.81 -0.64 -1.25
CA GLY A 6 23.27 -1.93 -1.71
C GLY A 6 23.94 -2.53 -2.94
N LEU A 7 25.10 -1.99 -3.36
CA LEU A 7 25.71 -2.33 -4.66
C LEU A 7 26.90 -3.32 -4.59
N THR A 8 27.29 -3.80 -3.41
CA THR A 8 28.54 -4.56 -3.23
C THR A 8 28.39 -6.09 -3.19
N ASP A 9 27.20 -6.64 -2.97
CA ASP A 9 27.08 -8.06 -2.61
C ASP A 9 26.88 -9.03 -3.80
N HIS A 10 26.80 -8.53 -5.03
CA HIS A 10 26.58 -9.37 -6.23
C HIS A 10 27.78 -9.50 -7.19
N ILE A 11 28.99 -9.09 -6.79
CA ILE A 11 30.21 -9.27 -7.59
C ILE A 11 31.06 -10.42 -7.06
N ALA A 12 30.46 -11.59 -6.85
CA ALA A 12 31.18 -12.86 -6.89
C ALA A 12 31.03 -13.46 -8.29
N ALA A 13 31.38 -12.68 -9.32
CA ALA A 13 31.39 -13.15 -10.69
C ALA A 13 32.58 -14.09 -10.88
N ARG A 14 32.33 -15.33 -11.35
CA ARG A 14 33.38 -16.19 -11.90
C ARG A 14 34.21 -15.36 -12.91
N PRO A 15 35.55 -15.42 -12.89
CA PRO A 15 36.37 -14.59 -13.76
C PRO A 15 36.05 -14.89 -15.22
N MET A 16 35.37 -13.96 -15.88
CA MET A 16 35.03 -14.02 -17.29
C MET A 16 36.27 -13.64 -18.09
N ARG A 17 36.80 -14.58 -18.87
CA ARG A 17 37.99 -14.37 -19.71
C ARG A 17 37.58 -13.49 -20.90
N LEU A 18 37.60 -12.17 -20.72
CA LEU A 18 37.42 -11.18 -21.78
C LEU A 18 38.53 -11.39 -22.82
N LYS A 19 38.16 -11.71 -24.06
CA LYS A 19 39.13 -11.96 -25.14
C LYS A 19 39.35 -10.72 -26.01
N SER A 20 38.41 -9.78 -26.02
CA SER A 20 38.46 -8.57 -26.84
C SER A 20 37.64 -7.41 -26.24
N LEU A 21 38.00 -6.16 -26.57
CA LEU A 21 37.19 -4.97 -26.27
C LEU A 21 35.78 -5.03 -26.88
N SER A 22 35.59 -5.80 -27.96
CA SER A 22 34.28 -6.05 -28.56
C SER A 22 33.32 -6.84 -27.65
N ASP A 23 33.84 -7.56 -26.66
CA ASP A 23 33.04 -8.34 -25.70
C ASP A 23 32.40 -7.46 -24.63
N LEU A 24 32.91 -6.23 -24.45
CA LEU A 24 32.41 -5.28 -23.44
C LEU A 24 31.07 -4.66 -23.85
N VAL A 25 30.86 -4.39 -25.13
CA VAL A 25 29.62 -3.74 -25.63
C VAL A 25 28.37 -4.58 -25.32
N PRO A 26 28.29 -5.88 -25.67
CA PRO A 26 27.12 -6.70 -25.32
C PRO A 26 26.99 -6.90 -23.81
N PHE A 27 28.09 -6.92 -23.05
CA PHE A 27 28.06 -6.99 -21.58
C PHE A 27 27.41 -5.74 -20.98
N PHE A 28 27.85 -4.54 -21.37
CA PHE A 28 27.26 -3.29 -20.86
C PHE A 28 25.81 -3.08 -21.32
N VAL A 29 25.48 -3.48 -22.55
CA VAL A 29 24.09 -3.47 -23.04
C VAL A 29 23.21 -4.42 -22.22
N LYS A 30 23.67 -5.65 -21.97
CA LYS A 30 22.96 -6.63 -21.15
C LYS A 30 22.83 -6.15 -19.71
N ALA A 31 23.92 -5.70 -19.09
CA ALA A 31 23.91 -5.16 -17.72
C ALA A 31 22.98 -3.96 -17.58
N ARG A 32 22.97 -3.03 -18.54
CA ARG A 32 22.04 -1.88 -18.56
C ARG A 32 20.60 -2.34 -18.75
N ALA A 33 20.34 -3.31 -19.61
CA ALA A 33 19.00 -3.88 -19.82
C ALA A 33 18.48 -4.60 -18.58
N THR A 34 19.31 -5.42 -17.92
CA THR A 34 18.98 -6.11 -16.67
C THR A 34 18.72 -5.12 -15.55
N LYS A 35 19.54 -4.06 -15.42
CA LYS A 35 19.32 -3.01 -14.41
C LYS A 35 18.02 -2.23 -14.64
N ARG A 36 17.69 -1.92 -15.91
CA ARG A 36 16.41 -1.30 -16.28
C ARG A 36 15.22 -2.22 -16.02
N TYR A 37 15.36 -3.52 -16.29
CA TYR A 37 14.33 -4.53 -16.02
C TYR A 37 14.03 -4.66 -14.53
N HIS A 38 15.06 -4.77 -13.68
CA HIS A 38 14.88 -4.81 -12.23
C HIS A 38 14.32 -3.49 -11.68
N LEU A 39 14.74 -2.35 -12.22
CA LEU A 39 14.22 -1.04 -11.83
C LEU A 39 12.75 -0.88 -12.25
N ALA A 40 12.36 -1.31 -13.45
CA ALA A 40 10.98 -1.31 -13.91
C ALA A 40 10.11 -2.22 -13.02
N LYS A 41 10.56 -3.45 -12.74
CA LYS A 41 9.94 -4.35 -11.76
C LYS A 41 9.76 -3.71 -10.40
N TYR A 42 10.80 -3.06 -9.91
CA TYR A 42 10.77 -2.35 -8.65
C TYR A 42 9.77 -1.18 -8.63
N LEU A 43 9.72 -0.37 -9.69
CA LEU A 43 8.81 0.77 -9.80
C LEU A 43 7.35 0.33 -9.91
N THR A 44 7.03 -0.66 -10.76
CA THR A 44 5.65 -1.17 -10.91
C THR A 44 5.17 -1.89 -9.66
N SER A 45 6.04 -2.64 -8.97
CA SER A 45 5.71 -3.25 -7.66
C SER A 45 5.31 -2.24 -6.58
N ARG A 46 5.70 -0.98 -6.76
CA ARG A 46 5.41 0.11 -5.83
C ARG A 46 4.22 0.96 -6.23
N CYS A 47 3.67 0.85 -7.45
CA CYS A 47 2.58 1.72 -7.91
C CYS A 47 1.34 1.66 -7.01
N SER A 48 0.96 0.45 -6.59
CA SER A 48 -0.17 0.18 -5.68
C SER A 48 0.06 0.85 -4.33
N ARG A 49 1.31 0.77 -3.87
CA ARG A 49 1.73 1.34 -2.61
C ARG A 49 1.78 2.87 -2.67
N ILE A 50 2.21 3.44 -3.79
CA ILE A 50 2.24 4.89 -4.04
C ILE A 50 0.82 5.47 -3.96
N ILE A 51 -0.17 4.84 -4.59
CA ILE A 51 -1.56 5.33 -4.56
C ILE A 51 -2.06 5.39 -3.12
N ALA A 52 -1.98 4.28 -2.40
CA ALA A 52 -2.52 4.22 -1.05
C ALA A 52 -1.73 5.12 -0.07
N LEU A 53 -0.40 5.21 -0.18
CA LEU A 53 0.40 6.13 0.63
C LEU A 53 0.07 7.59 0.33
N SER A 54 -0.23 7.91 -0.93
CA SER A 54 -0.62 9.27 -1.34
C SER A 54 -1.94 9.66 -0.69
N ILE A 55 -2.95 8.77 -0.68
CA ILE A 55 -4.23 9.04 -0.03
C ILE A 55 -4.04 9.21 1.49
N SER A 56 -3.22 8.36 2.12
CA SER A 56 -2.88 8.48 3.55
C SER A 56 -2.14 9.77 3.88
N THR A 57 -1.18 10.16 3.04
CA THR A 57 -0.43 11.42 3.19
C THR A 57 -1.36 12.61 3.06
N LEU A 58 -2.25 12.61 2.05
CA LEU A 58 -3.28 13.65 1.91
C LEU A 58 -4.20 13.68 3.13
N THR A 59 -4.61 12.53 3.66
CA THR A 59 -5.44 12.44 4.87
C THR A 59 -4.77 13.18 6.04
N PHE A 60 -3.47 12.93 6.26
CA PHE A 60 -2.71 13.61 7.32
C PHE A 60 -2.48 15.09 7.04
N ILE A 61 -2.20 15.49 5.79
CA ILE A 61 -2.04 16.91 5.42
C ILE A 61 -3.34 17.67 5.70
N PHE A 62 -4.49 17.15 5.26
CA PHE A 62 -5.78 17.80 5.51
C PHE A 62 -6.14 17.80 7.00
N GLY A 63 -5.81 16.74 7.75
CA GLY A 63 -5.99 16.70 9.21
C GLY A 63 -5.14 17.77 9.91
N PHE A 64 -3.85 17.82 9.60
CA PHE A 64 -2.92 18.80 10.15
C PHE A 64 -3.34 20.24 9.85
N LEU A 65 -3.73 20.52 8.59
CA LEU A 65 -4.22 21.85 8.21
C LEU A 65 -5.55 22.18 8.91
N ALA A 66 -6.46 21.20 9.07
CA ALA A 66 -7.70 21.39 9.81
C ALA A 66 -7.44 21.74 11.27
N ASP A 67 -6.47 21.07 11.91
CA ASP A 67 -6.13 21.30 13.32
C ASP A 67 -5.49 22.68 13.55
N ILE A 68 -4.61 23.12 12.64
CA ILE A 68 -3.97 24.45 12.74
C ILE A 68 -4.94 25.59 12.41
N THR A 69 -5.79 25.41 11.38
CA THR A 69 -6.67 26.48 10.89
C THR A 69 -8.05 26.47 11.54
N LEU A 70 -8.39 25.43 12.29
CA LEU A 70 -9.72 25.16 12.85
C LEU A 70 -10.83 25.19 11.78
N ASN A 71 -10.50 24.84 10.53
CA ASN A 71 -11.42 24.93 9.40
C ASN A 71 -12.28 23.64 9.26
N PRO A 72 -13.61 23.72 9.44
CA PRO A 72 -14.48 22.55 9.37
C PRO A 72 -14.53 21.90 7.98
N LYS A 73 -14.25 22.64 6.90
CA LYS A 73 -14.21 22.09 5.55
C LYS A 73 -13.00 21.17 5.35
N LEU A 74 -11.84 21.57 5.86
CA LEU A 74 -10.62 20.74 5.80
C LEU A 74 -10.80 19.46 6.62
N PHE A 75 -11.46 19.58 7.77
CA PHE A 75 -11.81 18.45 8.60
C PHE A 75 -12.78 17.48 7.92
N LEU A 76 -13.76 17.99 7.17
CA LEU A 76 -14.66 17.16 6.36
C LEU A 76 -13.91 16.41 5.25
N ILE A 77 -12.98 17.08 4.57
CA ILE A 77 -12.12 16.45 3.56
C ILE A 77 -11.26 15.35 4.18
N LYS A 78 -10.61 15.63 5.31
CA LYS A 78 -9.86 14.63 6.08
C LYS A 78 -10.71 13.42 6.41
N ASN A 79 -11.91 13.62 6.95
CA ASN A 79 -12.81 12.53 7.30
C ASN A 79 -13.25 11.73 6.06
N ALA A 80 -13.52 12.40 4.93
CA ALA A 80 -13.87 11.73 3.68
C ALA A 80 -12.72 10.86 3.15
N LEU A 81 -11.48 11.37 3.20
CA LEU A 81 -10.29 10.61 2.81
C LEU A 81 -10.05 9.42 3.77
N ALA A 82 -10.24 9.63 5.07
CA ALA A 82 -10.05 8.62 6.12
C ALA A 82 -10.96 7.39 5.94
N VAL A 83 -12.17 7.56 5.37
CA VAL A 83 -13.07 6.44 5.04
C VAL A 83 -12.40 5.42 4.12
N ALA A 84 -11.54 5.88 3.20
CA ALA A 84 -10.81 5.02 2.29
C ALA A 84 -9.42 4.67 2.84
N SER A 85 -8.64 5.65 3.30
CA SER A 85 -7.23 5.44 3.62
C SER A 85 -7.01 4.51 4.81
N ALA A 86 -7.73 4.67 5.92
CA ALA A 86 -7.48 3.85 7.11
C ALA A 86 -7.73 2.35 6.87
N PRO A 87 -8.90 1.91 6.36
CA PRO A 87 -9.12 0.49 6.08
C PRO A 87 -8.25 -0.03 4.93
N LEU A 88 -7.86 0.82 3.97
CA LEU A 88 -6.95 0.43 2.88
C LEU A 88 -5.53 0.16 3.41
N GLU A 89 -5.02 1.01 4.30
CA GLU A 89 -3.70 0.78 4.92
C GLU A 89 -3.70 -0.45 5.82
N VAL A 90 -4.79 -0.68 6.57
CA VAL A 90 -4.97 -1.92 7.36
C VAL A 90 -4.95 -3.14 6.45
N LEU A 91 -5.71 -3.12 5.34
CA LEU A 91 -5.70 -4.20 4.36
C LEU A 91 -4.29 -4.46 3.82
N ILE A 92 -3.56 -3.41 3.41
CA ILE A 92 -2.21 -3.58 2.86
C ILE A 92 -1.25 -4.14 3.91
N SER A 93 -1.35 -3.69 5.16
CA SER A 93 -0.56 -4.24 6.27
C SER A 93 -0.84 -5.73 6.47
N LEU A 94 -2.12 -6.12 6.51
CA LEU A 94 -2.54 -7.51 6.68
C LEU A 94 -2.10 -8.40 5.52
N LEU A 95 -2.29 -7.95 4.27
CA LEU A 95 -1.87 -8.71 3.10
C LEU A 95 -0.35 -8.85 3.05
N TYR A 96 0.39 -7.76 3.29
CA TYR A 96 1.86 -7.79 3.25
C TYR A 96 2.42 -8.74 4.31
N TRP A 97 2.08 -8.53 5.58
CA TRP A 97 2.62 -9.34 6.67
C TRP A 97 2.05 -10.76 6.66
N GLY A 98 0.80 -10.95 6.26
CA GLY A 98 0.18 -12.26 6.13
C GLY A 98 0.83 -13.12 5.04
N LEU A 99 1.04 -12.55 3.84
CA LEU A 99 1.70 -13.27 2.76
C LEU A 99 3.18 -13.51 3.07
N THR A 100 3.89 -12.53 3.62
CA THR A 100 5.31 -12.68 3.95
C THR A 100 5.57 -13.65 5.10
N ALA A 101 4.63 -13.81 6.03
CA ALA A 101 4.69 -14.83 7.09
C ALA A 101 4.54 -16.25 6.55
N ILE A 102 3.83 -16.44 5.43
CA ILE A 102 3.72 -17.73 4.73
C ILE A 102 4.96 -17.95 3.88
N ASP A 103 5.20 -17.04 2.93
CA ASP A 103 6.35 -17.07 2.04
C ASP A 103 6.63 -15.67 1.47
N ARG A 104 7.79 -15.11 1.85
CA ARG A 104 8.25 -13.79 1.39
C ARG A 104 8.35 -13.68 -0.13
N THR A 105 8.59 -14.79 -0.82
CA THR A 105 8.74 -14.83 -2.29
C THR A 105 7.43 -14.56 -3.04
N LEU A 106 6.28 -14.66 -2.35
CA LEU A 106 4.97 -14.31 -2.90
C LEU A 106 4.82 -12.80 -3.17
N VAL A 107 5.52 -11.98 -2.38
CA VAL A 107 5.44 -10.51 -2.45
C VAL A 107 6.70 -9.91 -3.05
N MET A 108 7.88 -10.46 -2.75
CA MET A 108 9.16 -9.93 -3.20
C MET A 108 9.93 -10.95 -4.06
N PRO A 109 10.56 -10.53 -5.17
CA PRO A 109 11.46 -11.40 -5.92
C PRO A 109 12.61 -11.95 -5.06
N PRO A 110 13.11 -13.16 -5.35
CA PRO A 110 14.28 -13.72 -4.66
C PRO A 110 15.49 -12.78 -4.72
N GLY A 111 16.20 -12.63 -3.61
CA GLY A 111 17.37 -11.76 -3.49
C GLY A 111 17.06 -10.28 -3.26
N MET A 112 15.78 -9.88 -3.20
CA MET A 112 15.39 -8.52 -2.81
C MET A 112 15.29 -8.40 -1.29
N HIS A 113 16.20 -7.60 -0.71
CA HIS A 113 16.16 -7.24 0.70
C HIS A 113 15.72 -5.79 0.86
N ILE A 114 14.82 -5.55 1.82
CA ILE A 114 14.36 -4.22 2.21
C ILE A 114 14.80 -4.04 3.66
N ASP A 115 15.39 -2.88 3.95
CA ASP A 115 15.70 -2.47 5.32
C ASP A 115 14.44 -2.53 6.20
N THR A 116 14.56 -3.05 7.42
CA THR A 116 13.41 -3.28 8.30
C THR A 116 12.65 -1.99 8.61
N PHE A 117 13.34 -0.86 8.80
CA PHE A 117 12.68 0.40 9.08
C PHE A 117 11.91 0.90 7.86
N VAL A 118 12.50 0.77 6.66
CA VAL A 118 11.80 1.07 5.41
C VAL A 118 10.58 0.17 5.26
N ASP A 119 10.69 -1.12 5.58
CA ASP A 119 9.59 -2.07 5.46
C ASP A 119 8.41 -1.69 6.40
N LEU A 120 8.73 -1.42 7.67
CA LEU A 120 7.76 -0.93 8.65
C LEU A 120 7.12 0.41 8.22
N SER A 121 7.91 1.32 7.65
CA SER A 121 7.42 2.62 7.18
C SER A 121 6.43 2.53 6.02
N LEU A 122 6.52 1.48 5.22
CA LEU A 122 5.67 1.28 4.04
C LEU A 122 4.43 0.44 4.36
N HIS A 123 4.53 -0.50 5.30
CA HIS A 123 3.50 -1.53 5.52
C HIS A 123 2.87 -1.49 6.91
N LEU A 124 3.51 -0.94 7.94
CA LEU A 124 2.95 -0.90 9.30
C LEU A 124 2.58 0.52 9.75
N PHE A 125 3.51 1.46 9.66
CA PHE A 125 3.31 2.81 10.22
C PHE A 125 2.11 3.55 9.63
N PRO A 126 1.83 3.53 8.32
CA PRO A 126 0.65 4.20 7.76
C PRO A 126 -0.65 3.66 8.37
N ALA A 127 -0.78 2.35 8.53
CA ALA A 127 -1.92 1.71 9.16
C ALA A 127 -2.02 2.08 10.64
N ALA A 128 -0.92 1.94 11.39
CA ALA A 128 -0.89 2.23 12.81
C ALA A 128 -1.24 3.70 13.12
N LEU A 129 -0.69 4.64 12.36
CA LEU A 129 -0.95 6.07 12.54
C LEU A 129 -2.40 6.43 12.19
N LEU A 130 -2.96 5.87 11.12
CA LEU A 130 -4.37 6.10 10.77
C LEU A 130 -5.32 5.44 11.76
N LEU A 131 -4.96 4.29 12.34
CA LEU A 131 -5.73 3.66 13.42
C LEU A 131 -5.73 4.54 14.67
N ILE A 132 -4.57 5.08 15.06
CA ILE A 132 -4.46 6.02 16.19
C ILE A 132 -5.30 7.26 15.94
N ASP A 133 -5.18 7.86 14.75
CA ASP A 133 -5.98 9.03 14.38
C ASP A 133 -7.48 8.72 14.39
N ALA A 134 -7.90 7.61 13.78
CA ALA A 134 -9.30 7.22 13.70
C ALA A 134 -9.91 6.92 15.09
N LEU A 135 -9.19 6.19 15.95
CA LEU A 135 -9.71 5.71 17.23
C LEU A 135 -9.62 6.76 18.35
N LEU A 136 -8.56 7.57 18.37
CA LEU A 136 -8.25 8.43 19.52
C LEU A 136 -8.43 9.93 19.22
N LEU A 137 -8.11 10.36 17.99
CA LEU A 137 -8.01 11.78 17.65
C LEU A 137 -9.22 12.30 16.85
N SER A 138 -9.88 11.41 16.13
CA SER A 138 -11.01 11.72 15.25
C SER A 138 -12.37 11.66 15.97
N PRO A 139 -13.39 12.33 15.41
CA PRO A 139 -14.78 12.19 15.84
C PRO A 139 -15.33 10.84 15.34
N PRO A 140 -16.54 10.45 15.78
CA PRO A 140 -17.18 9.21 15.33
C PRO A 140 -17.19 9.04 13.83
N TRP A 141 -16.82 7.85 13.39
CA TRP A 141 -16.97 7.44 12.01
C TRP A 141 -18.46 7.26 11.66
N THR A 142 -19.01 8.25 10.94
CA THR A 142 -20.39 8.25 10.44
C THR A 142 -20.55 7.42 9.14
N VAL A 143 -19.60 6.54 8.84
CA VAL A 143 -19.63 5.70 7.64
C VAL A 143 -20.82 4.74 7.73
N GLY A 144 -21.73 4.86 6.76
CA GLY A 144 -22.85 3.94 6.59
C GLY A 144 -22.40 2.59 6.01
N VAL A 145 -23.30 1.60 6.05
CA VAL A 145 -23.01 0.26 5.50
C VAL A 145 -22.72 0.31 4.00
N VAL A 146 -23.45 1.14 3.25
CA VAL A 146 -23.29 1.25 1.79
C VAL A 146 -21.87 1.73 1.40
N PRO A 147 -21.34 2.87 1.89
CA PRO A 147 -19.96 3.25 1.63
C PRO A 147 -18.93 2.22 2.12
N ALA A 148 -19.18 1.55 3.25
CA ALA A 148 -18.28 0.52 3.80
C ALA A 148 -18.14 -0.72 2.89
N LEU A 149 -19.09 -0.95 1.97
CA LEU A 149 -19.04 -2.02 0.97
C LEU A 149 -18.61 -1.51 -0.41
N LEU A 150 -19.13 -0.37 -0.84
CA LEU A 150 -18.85 0.18 -2.17
C LEU A 150 -17.41 0.68 -2.31
N VAL A 151 -16.86 1.37 -1.30
CA VAL A 151 -15.50 1.92 -1.38
C VAL A 151 -14.47 0.80 -1.56
N PRO A 152 -14.46 -0.27 -0.75
CA PRO A 152 -13.56 -1.41 -0.98
C PRO A 152 -13.76 -2.10 -2.33
N GLY A 153 -15.01 -2.31 -2.75
CA GLY A 153 -15.32 -2.95 -4.05
C GLY A 153 -14.80 -2.12 -5.23
N CYS A 154 -15.02 -0.80 -5.22
CA CYS A 154 -14.51 0.12 -6.22
C CYS A 154 -12.98 0.14 -6.24
N LEU A 155 -12.33 0.20 -5.08
CA LEU A 155 -10.86 0.20 -4.99
C LEU A 155 -10.25 -1.12 -5.48
N ALA A 156 -10.81 -2.26 -5.08
CA ALA A 156 -10.35 -3.57 -5.53
C ALA A 156 -10.51 -3.72 -7.06
N THR A 157 -11.67 -3.31 -7.59
CA THR A 157 -11.95 -3.37 -9.04
C THR A 157 -11.01 -2.42 -9.82
N PHE A 158 -10.89 -1.17 -9.38
CA PHE A 158 -9.98 -0.20 -9.99
C PHE A 158 -8.54 -0.71 -9.99
N TYR A 159 -8.09 -1.26 -8.87
CA TYR A 159 -6.74 -1.78 -8.73
C TYR A 159 -6.49 -3.01 -9.62
N TRP A 160 -7.48 -3.90 -9.76
CA TRP A 160 -7.41 -5.00 -10.71
C TRP A 160 -7.20 -4.50 -12.13
N PHE A 161 -8.04 -3.57 -12.59
CA PHE A 161 -7.94 -3.01 -13.95
C PHE A 161 -6.58 -2.33 -14.17
N TRP A 162 -6.10 -1.60 -13.16
CA TRP A 162 -4.78 -0.99 -13.20
C TRP A 162 -3.66 -2.03 -13.34
N LEU A 163 -3.76 -3.17 -12.64
CA LEU A 163 -2.77 -4.24 -12.74
C LEU A 163 -2.77 -4.92 -14.10
N GLU A 164 -3.94 -5.24 -14.66
CA GLU A 164 -4.05 -5.82 -16.00
C GLU A 164 -3.56 -4.84 -17.06
N HIS A 165 -3.83 -3.54 -16.89
CA HIS A 165 -3.26 -2.50 -17.73
C HIS A 165 -1.73 -2.47 -17.63
N CYS A 166 -1.16 -2.50 -16.43
CA CYS A 166 0.30 -2.56 -16.26
C CYS A 166 0.89 -3.83 -16.89
N TYR A 167 0.22 -4.97 -16.74
CA TYR A 167 0.64 -6.24 -17.31
C TYR A 167 0.66 -6.19 -18.84
N SER A 168 -0.30 -5.53 -19.49
CA SER A 168 -0.36 -5.45 -20.96
C SER A 168 0.82 -4.69 -21.57
N TYR A 169 1.43 -3.73 -20.85
CA TYR A 169 2.65 -3.04 -21.29
C TYR A 169 3.92 -3.75 -20.86
N ASN A 170 3.94 -4.30 -19.64
CA ASN A 170 5.17 -4.81 -19.03
C ASN A 170 5.44 -6.29 -19.35
N GLY A 171 4.38 -7.07 -19.59
CA GLY A 171 4.42 -8.52 -19.74
C GLY A 171 4.69 -9.27 -18.44
N TRP A 172 4.56 -8.62 -17.28
CA TRP A 172 4.69 -9.24 -15.96
C TRP A 172 3.92 -8.45 -14.89
N TYR A 173 3.50 -9.14 -13.83
CA TYR A 173 2.82 -8.57 -12.68
C TYR A 173 3.80 -8.05 -11.62
N PRO A 174 3.43 -6.97 -10.90
CA PRO A 174 4.26 -6.40 -9.83
C PRO A 174 4.58 -7.35 -8.68
N TYR A 175 3.65 -8.26 -8.37
CA TYR A 175 3.80 -9.22 -7.28
C TYR A 175 3.88 -10.64 -7.83
N PRO A 176 4.88 -11.45 -7.45
CA PRO A 176 5.04 -12.82 -7.94
C PRO A 176 3.80 -13.70 -7.75
N ILE A 177 3.05 -13.53 -6.66
CA ILE A 177 1.79 -14.26 -6.42
C ILE A 177 0.81 -14.13 -7.59
N MET A 178 0.75 -12.97 -8.24
CA MET A 178 -0.17 -12.74 -9.35
C MET A 178 0.19 -13.59 -10.58
N GLU A 179 1.46 -13.87 -10.81
CA GLU A 179 1.91 -14.76 -11.89
C GLU A 179 1.54 -16.23 -11.63
N ILE A 180 1.53 -16.62 -10.36
CA ILE A 180 1.27 -18.01 -9.94
C ILE A 180 -0.23 -18.30 -9.93
N LEU A 181 -1.05 -17.30 -9.59
CA LEU A 181 -2.50 -17.46 -9.48
C LEU A 181 -3.18 -17.46 -10.87
N LYS A 182 -4.04 -18.45 -11.08
CA LYS A 182 -5.05 -18.44 -12.15
C LYS A 182 -6.09 -17.34 -11.91
N THR A 183 -6.79 -16.93 -12.97
CA THR A 183 -7.82 -15.87 -12.90
C THR A 183 -8.86 -16.10 -11.80
N GLU A 184 -9.35 -17.33 -11.61
CA GLU A 184 -10.30 -17.68 -10.55
C GLU A 184 -9.75 -17.36 -9.15
N HIS A 185 -8.50 -17.73 -8.86
CA HIS A 185 -7.87 -17.45 -7.57
C HIS A 185 -7.55 -15.96 -7.40
N ARG A 186 -7.25 -15.25 -8.48
CA ARG A 186 -7.12 -13.79 -8.44
C ARG A 186 -8.47 -13.17 -8.06
N ILE A 187 -9.59 -13.61 -8.65
CA ILE A 187 -10.93 -13.12 -8.29
C ILE A 187 -11.17 -13.30 -6.79
N ILE A 188 -10.84 -14.48 -6.25
CA ILE A 188 -10.93 -14.76 -4.81
C ILE A 188 -10.05 -13.83 -4.00
N LEU A 189 -8.80 -13.58 -4.42
CA LEU A 189 -7.87 -12.67 -3.74
C LEU A 189 -8.44 -11.25 -3.64
N PHE A 190 -8.99 -10.72 -4.73
CA PHE A 190 -9.52 -9.35 -4.76
C PHE A 190 -10.86 -9.22 -4.05
N ALA A 191 -11.76 -10.18 -4.22
CA ALA A 191 -13.01 -10.24 -3.48
C ALA A 191 -12.74 -10.37 -1.97
N GLY A 192 -11.82 -11.26 -1.58
CA GLY A 192 -11.37 -11.43 -0.20
C GLY A 192 -10.72 -10.16 0.36
N SER A 193 -9.95 -9.44 -0.45
CA SER A 193 -9.36 -8.16 -0.07
C SER A 193 -10.42 -7.08 0.18
N ALA A 194 -11.40 -6.96 -0.72
CA ALA A 194 -12.53 -6.04 -0.55
C ALA A 194 -13.32 -6.37 0.73
N LEU A 195 -13.62 -7.65 0.96
CA LEU A 195 -14.30 -8.12 2.17
C LEU A 195 -13.49 -7.83 3.44
N THR A 196 -12.18 -8.07 3.42
CA THR A 196 -11.28 -7.79 4.55
C THR A 196 -11.25 -6.30 4.87
N MET A 197 -11.21 -5.45 3.86
CA MET A 197 -11.25 -3.99 4.02
C MET A 197 -12.62 -3.50 4.53
N SER A 198 -13.73 -4.07 4.04
CA SER A 198 -15.07 -3.82 4.57
C SER A 198 -15.19 -4.24 6.03
N ALA A 199 -14.72 -5.43 6.37
CA ALA A 199 -14.68 -5.93 7.75
C ALA A 199 -13.84 -5.01 8.65
N SER A 200 -12.68 -4.55 8.15
CA SER A 200 -11.82 -3.59 8.86
C SER A 200 -12.53 -2.26 9.13
N THR A 201 -13.34 -1.77 8.18
CA THR A 201 -14.14 -0.55 8.34
C THR A 201 -15.19 -0.71 9.44
N LEU A 202 -15.88 -1.85 9.46
CA LEU A 202 -16.87 -2.17 10.50
C LEU A 202 -16.21 -2.37 11.87
N ALA A 203 -15.08 -3.07 11.91
CA ALA A 203 -14.30 -3.29 13.12
C ALA A 203 -13.77 -1.97 13.69
N LEU A 204 -13.30 -1.04 12.85
CA LEU A 204 -12.90 0.30 13.27
C LEU A 204 -14.04 1.09 13.90
N LYS A 205 -15.22 1.07 13.27
CA LYS A 205 -16.42 1.71 13.81
C LYS A 205 -16.83 1.11 15.15
N TRP A 206 -16.77 -0.20 15.29
CA TRP A 206 -17.03 -0.90 16.54
C TRP A 206 -15.99 -0.58 17.62
N ALA A 207 -14.71 -0.61 17.29
CA ALA A 207 -13.62 -0.29 18.21
C ALA A 207 -13.74 1.17 18.68
N PHE A 208 -14.06 2.09 17.78
CA PHE A 208 -14.29 3.49 18.11
C PHE A 208 -15.39 3.63 19.18
N SER A 209 -16.55 3.00 18.97
CA SER A 209 -17.67 3.08 19.92
C SER A 209 -17.34 2.44 21.27
N ARG A 210 -16.47 1.42 21.29
CA ARG A 210 -16.02 0.78 22.52
C ARG A 210 -15.02 1.64 23.32
N PHE A 211 -14.11 2.35 22.66
CA PHE A 211 -13.11 3.21 23.31
C PHE A 211 -13.63 4.59 23.67
N ASN A 212 -14.57 5.14 22.90
CA ASN A 212 -15.07 6.52 23.07
C ASN A 212 -16.49 6.60 23.62
N GLY A 213 -17.16 5.47 23.85
CA GLY A 213 -18.58 5.40 24.20
C GLY A 213 -19.49 5.53 22.97
N GLN A 214 -20.76 5.14 23.13
CA GLN A 214 -21.78 5.36 22.10
C GLN A 214 -22.09 6.85 22.02
N LEU A 215 -21.45 7.57 21.10
CA LEU A 215 -21.85 8.93 20.78
C LEU A 215 -23.26 8.89 20.18
N GLY A 216 -24.22 9.46 20.91
CA GLY A 216 -25.55 9.77 20.36
C GLY A 216 -25.40 10.53 19.05
N LYS A 217 -26.21 10.20 18.04
CA LYS A 217 -26.21 10.69 16.65
C LYS A 217 -25.21 11.82 16.38
N ALA A 218 -23.94 11.48 16.16
CA ALA A 218 -22.92 12.47 15.81
C ALA A 218 -23.28 13.11 14.46
N VAL A 219 -23.29 14.45 14.41
CA VAL A 219 -23.55 15.20 13.18
C VAL A 219 -22.25 15.30 12.38
N PRO A 220 -22.26 15.09 11.06
CA PRO A 220 -21.06 15.27 10.23
C PRO A 220 -20.47 16.67 10.42
N GLY A 221 -19.21 16.75 10.88
CA GLY A 221 -18.50 18.01 11.08
C GLY A 221 -18.35 18.45 12.55
N ASP A 222 -18.96 17.74 13.50
CA ASP A 222 -18.69 18.00 14.92
C ASP A 222 -17.26 17.58 15.26
N ALA A 223 -16.39 18.56 15.45
CA ALA A 223 -15.11 18.34 16.11
C ALA A 223 -15.39 17.87 17.54
N LYS A 224 -14.61 16.89 18.01
CA LYS A 224 -14.71 16.42 19.40
C LYS A 224 -14.43 17.62 20.31
N ARG A 225 -15.46 18.16 20.98
CA ARG A 225 -15.25 19.12 22.07
C ARG A 225 -14.48 18.36 23.15
N ARG A 226 -13.20 18.69 23.30
CA ARG A 226 -12.40 18.28 24.45
C ARG A 226 -12.68 19.22 25.61
#